data_AF-A0A1T0CRT7-F1
#
_entry.id   AF-A0A1T0CRT7-F1
#
_cell.length_a   1.000
_cell.length_b   1.000
_cell.length_c   1.000
_cell.angle_alpha   90.00
_cell.angle_beta   90.00
_cell.angle_gamma   90.00
#
_symmetry.space_group_name_H-M   'P 1'
#
loop_
_entity.id
_entity.type
_entity.pdbx_description
1 polymer ?
#
loop_
_entity_poly.entity_id
_entity_poly.type
_entity_poly.pdbx_seq_one_letter_code
_entity_poly.pdbx_strand_id
1 'polypeptide(L)'
;MNKILAVALSATLSLLSIGCTTTQPITQTLPEPVAPTANLVKTHLAYYWVHSPDFGQMLTTISGQFYWQDYCLYLLNREGKFVPTFPELPKDAVYWNEQDKTLTMTNKDRPPKQFTFKMGDVIYTNGRIIDKKNIDMNNKSPEIQKCLASASGIAELGTIDIEKYDMSDKR
;
A
#
# COMPACT_ATOMS: atom_id res chain seq x y z
N MET A 1 -80.23 -3.87 -1.05
CA MET A 1 -79.21 -3.96 -2.12
C MET A 1 -78.56 -5.33 -1.99
N ASN A 2 -79.08 -6.40 -2.59
CA ASN A 2 -78.95 -6.86 -3.98
C ASN A 2 -77.50 -7.02 -4.53
N LYS A 3 -77.22 -8.27 -4.90
CA LYS A 3 -76.19 -8.86 -5.82
C LYS A 3 -74.94 -9.49 -5.17
N ILE A 4 -74.80 -10.84 -5.12
CA ILE A 4 -74.50 -11.84 -6.21
C ILE A 4 -72.98 -11.80 -6.56
N LEU A 5 -72.14 -12.84 -6.67
CA LEU A 5 -72.23 -14.27 -7.06
C LEU A 5 -70.90 -15.03 -6.67
N ALA A 6 -70.97 -16.38 -6.63
CA ALA A 6 -69.99 -17.40 -7.06
C ALA A 6 -68.58 -17.50 -6.38
N VAL A 7 -68.28 -18.57 -5.62
CA VAL A 7 -67.91 -19.97 -6.01
C VAL A 7 -66.46 -20.10 -6.51
N ALA A 8 -65.63 -20.88 -5.80
CA ALA A 8 -64.94 -22.07 -6.33
C ALA A 8 -64.01 -22.73 -5.28
N LEU A 9 -64.13 -24.07 -5.20
CA LEU A 9 -63.26 -25.04 -4.53
C LEU A 9 -61.79 -24.93 -4.94
N SER A 10 -60.87 -25.36 -4.06
CA SER A 10 -59.76 -26.25 -4.44
C SER A 10 -59.18 -26.97 -3.22
N ALA A 11 -59.15 -28.29 -3.31
CA ALA A 11 -58.55 -29.23 -2.37
C ALA A 11 -57.04 -29.37 -2.56
N THR A 12 -56.30 -29.81 -1.53
CA THR A 12 -55.27 -30.88 -1.55
C THR A 12 -54.51 -30.87 -0.22
N LEU A 13 -54.73 -31.86 0.66
CA LEU A 13 -54.02 -33.14 0.79
C LEU A 13 -52.52 -33.00 1.10
N SER A 14 -52.20 -33.04 2.39
CA SER A 14 -50.86 -33.18 2.95
C SER A 14 -50.41 -34.65 2.91
N LEU A 15 -49.29 -34.91 2.25
CA LEU A 15 -48.59 -36.20 2.27
C LEU A 15 -47.23 -36.00 2.92
N LEU A 16 -47.06 -36.61 4.10
CA LEU A 16 -45.77 -36.91 4.71
C LEU A 16 -45.04 -37.94 3.86
N SER A 17 -43.83 -37.62 3.41
CA SER A 17 -42.85 -38.60 2.96
C SER A 17 -41.60 -38.50 3.83
N ILE A 18 -41.29 -39.62 4.47
CA ILE A 18 -40.05 -39.88 5.20
C ILE A 18 -38.98 -40.16 4.13
N GLY A 19 -37.89 -39.39 4.13
CA GLY A 19 -36.75 -39.60 3.25
C GLY A 19 -35.51 -39.98 4.05
N CYS A 20 -34.94 -41.15 3.74
CA CYS A 20 -33.71 -41.70 4.30
C CYS A 20 -32.52 -40.73 4.29
N THR A 21 -31.80 -40.63 5.40
CA THR A 21 -30.45 -40.06 5.44
C THR A 21 -29.41 -41.12 5.13
N THR A 22 -28.96 -41.18 3.87
CA THR A 22 -27.75 -41.90 3.48
C THR A 22 -26.54 -41.18 4.04
N THR A 23 -25.91 -41.73 5.08
CA THR A 23 -24.64 -41.22 5.62
C THR A 23 -23.52 -41.58 4.66
N GLN A 24 -22.97 -40.60 3.93
CA GLN A 24 -21.72 -40.76 3.21
C GLN A 24 -20.55 -40.60 4.20
N PRO A 25 -19.48 -41.41 4.12
CA PRO A 25 -18.30 -41.19 4.92
C PRO A 25 -17.60 -39.92 4.43
N ILE A 26 -17.48 -38.93 5.30
CA ILE A 26 -16.65 -37.75 5.08
C ILE A 26 -15.20 -38.22 5.24
N THR A 27 -14.50 -38.40 4.12
CA THR A 27 -13.04 -38.52 4.13
C THR A 27 -12.48 -37.18 4.60
N GLN A 28 -12.03 -37.10 5.86
CA GLN A 28 -11.23 -35.98 6.34
C GLN A 28 -9.87 -36.02 5.63
N THR A 29 -9.75 -35.34 4.50
CA THR A 29 -8.45 -34.88 4.03
C THR A 29 -7.95 -33.85 5.03
N LEU A 30 -7.02 -34.28 5.87
CA LEU A 30 -6.18 -33.38 6.66
C LEU A 30 -5.65 -32.27 5.71
N PRO A 31 -5.78 -30.98 6.05
CA PRO A 31 -5.11 -29.94 5.28
C PRO A 31 -3.62 -30.27 5.28
N GLU A 32 -3.08 -30.52 4.10
CA GLU A 32 -1.65 -30.63 3.88
C GLU A 32 -0.99 -29.38 4.49
N PRO A 33 0.11 -29.50 5.25
CA PRO A 33 0.79 -28.33 5.77
C PRO A 33 1.24 -27.52 4.56
N VAL A 34 0.65 -26.34 4.37
CA VAL A 34 1.11 -25.40 3.36
C VAL A 34 2.57 -25.12 3.66
N ALA A 35 3.46 -25.62 2.80
CA ALA A 35 4.90 -25.48 2.95
C ALA A 35 5.25 -23.98 3.12
N PRO A 36 5.92 -23.57 4.20
CA PRO A 36 6.27 -22.17 4.41
C PRO A 36 7.59 -21.89 3.67
N THR A 37 7.56 -21.78 2.34
CA THR A 37 8.75 -21.38 1.58
C THR A 37 8.42 -20.76 0.24
N ALA A 38 7.53 -19.76 0.22
CA ALA A 38 7.73 -18.67 -0.73
C ALA A 38 8.77 -17.74 -0.09
N ASN A 39 9.98 -17.67 -0.65
CA ASN A 39 10.95 -16.62 -0.27
C ASN A 39 10.22 -15.28 -0.36
N LEU A 40 9.87 -14.69 0.79
CA LEU A 40 9.14 -13.43 0.83
C LEU A 40 10.09 -12.34 0.36
N VAL A 41 10.07 -12.04 -0.94
CA VAL A 41 10.87 -10.96 -1.51
C VAL A 41 10.39 -9.65 -0.88
N LYS A 42 11.25 -9.01 -0.10
CA LYS A 42 10.95 -7.76 0.61
C LYS A 42 11.29 -6.55 -0.26
N THR A 43 10.41 -5.56 -0.22
CA THR A 43 10.61 -4.22 -0.76
C THR A 43 11.74 -3.55 0.02
N HIS A 44 12.74 -3.04 -0.70
CA HIS A 44 13.86 -2.36 -0.07
C HIS A 44 13.58 -0.86 0.04
N LEU A 45 13.67 -0.34 1.26
CA LEU A 45 13.67 1.10 1.51
C LEU A 45 15.10 1.62 1.37
N ALA A 46 15.24 2.71 0.63
CA ALA A 46 16.50 3.40 0.48
C ALA A 46 16.54 4.59 1.45
N TYR A 47 17.69 4.82 2.07
CA TYR A 47 17.86 5.90 3.05
C TYR A 47 18.98 6.86 2.64
N TYR A 48 18.89 8.10 3.10
CA TYR A 48 19.94 9.11 2.97
C TYR A 48 20.31 9.67 4.35
N TRP A 49 21.59 10.02 4.50
CA TRP A 49 22.11 10.54 5.73
C TRP A 49 21.57 11.94 6.04
N VAL A 50 21.25 12.18 7.30
CA VAL A 50 20.85 13.49 7.84
C VAL A 50 21.74 13.84 9.01
N HIS A 51 22.14 15.11 9.10
CA HIS A 51 23.01 15.56 10.19
C HIS A 51 22.31 15.42 11.56
N SER A 52 22.98 14.76 12.52
CA SER A 52 22.35 14.23 13.74
C SER A 52 22.05 15.20 14.89
N PRO A 53 22.60 16.42 15.05
CA PRO A 53 22.10 17.33 16.08
C PRO A 53 20.82 18.08 15.63
N ASP A 54 20.73 18.46 14.36
CA ASP A 54 19.67 19.36 13.87
C ASP A 54 18.64 18.67 12.97
N PHE A 55 18.84 17.38 12.64
CA PHE A 55 18.06 16.64 11.65
C PHE A 55 17.81 17.44 10.37
N GLY A 56 18.82 18.18 9.90
CA GLY A 56 18.69 19.14 8.82
C GLY A 56 18.26 18.48 7.51
N GLN A 57 17.00 18.70 7.12
CA GLN A 57 16.44 18.24 5.85
C GLN A 57 16.20 19.43 4.92
N MET A 58 16.24 19.20 3.60
CA MET A 58 15.85 20.24 2.65
C MET A 58 14.39 20.61 2.80
N LEU A 59 14.08 21.91 2.71
CA LEU A 59 12.72 22.45 2.85
C LEU A 59 12.01 22.69 1.51
N THR A 60 12.64 22.37 0.39
CA THR A 60 11.99 22.48 -0.92
C THR A 60 10.86 21.47 -1.01
N THR A 61 9.66 21.91 -1.39
CA THR A 61 8.53 21.01 -1.56
C THR A 61 8.71 20.13 -2.79
N ILE A 62 8.55 18.84 -2.61
CA ILE A 62 8.44 17.85 -3.67
C ILE A 62 7.10 17.15 -3.57
N SER A 63 6.57 16.75 -4.72
CA SER A 63 5.31 16.02 -4.78
C SER A 63 5.34 14.95 -5.85
N GLY A 64 4.50 13.94 -5.65
CA GLY A 64 4.24 12.94 -6.66
C GLY A 64 3.32 11.83 -6.16
N GLN A 65 2.79 11.08 -7.11
CA GLN A 65 1.97 9.92 -6.85
C GLN A 65 2.85 8.77 -6.36
N PHE A 66 2.47 8.20 -5.22
CA PHE A 66 3.10 7.02 -4.65
C PHE A 66 2.75 5.78 -5.47
N TYR A 67 3.78 5.01 -5.84
CA TYR A 67 3.63 3.86 -6.70
C TYR A 67 4.56 2.72 -6.23
N TRP A 68 4.04 1.49 -6.19
CA TRP A 68 4.82 0.30 -5.86
C TRP A 68 4.72 -0.69 -7.02
N GLN A 69 5.86 -1.21 -7.46
CA GLN A 69 5.93 -2.22 -8.51
C GLN A 69 7.25 -3.00 -8.39
N ASP A 70 7.21 -4.32 -8.61
CA ASP A 70 8.39 -5.20 -8.68
C ASP A 70 9.33 -5.08 -7.46
N TYR A 71 8.72 -4.91 -6.28
CA TYR A 71 9.40 -4.73 -4.99
C TYR A 71 10.20 -3.43 -4.87
N CYS A 72 9.86 -2.44 -5.69
CA CYS A 72 10.43 -1.09 -5.66
C CYS A 72 9.34 -0.07 -5.38
N LEU A 73 9.70 0.94 -4.58
CA LEU A 73 8.90 2.14 -4.40
C LEU A 73 9.29 3.18 -5.43
N TYR A 74 8.30 3.96 -5.85
CA TYR A 74 8.44 5.05 -6.79
C TYR A 74 7.58 6.25 -6.38
N LEU A 75 8.07 7.43 -6.73
CA LEU A 75 7.35 8.68 -6.74
C LEU A 75 7.21 9.11 -8.20
N LEU A 76 5.97 9.21 -8.69
CA LEU A 76 5.65 9.61 -10.06
C LEU A 76 5.23 11.07 -10.08
N ASN A 77 5.93 11.91 -10.83
CA ASN A 77 5.53 13.31 -11.02
C ASN A 77 5.76 13.73 -12.49
N ARG A 78 5.60 15.02 -12.77
CA ARG A 78 5.77 15.57 -14.13
C ARG A 78 7.20 15.46 -14.67
N GLU A 79 8.20 15.36 -13.78
CA GLU A 79 9.61 15.24 -14.11
C GLU A 79 10.01 13.78 -14.36
N GLY A 80 9.20 12.82 -13.92
CA GLY A 80 9.36 11.41 -14.22
C GLY A 80 9.09 10.47 -13.04
N LYS A 81 9.75 9.32 -13.09
CA LYS A 81 9.65 8.25 -12.08
C LYS A 81 10.91 8.27 -11.22
N PHE A 82 10.78 8.49 -9.93
CA PHE A 82 11.91 8.59 -9.01
C PHE A 82 11.85 7.51 -7.94
N VAL A 83 13.00 6.96 -7.53
CA VAL A 83 13.06 6.07 -6.37
C VAL A 83 13.05 6.94 -5.11
N PRO A 84 12.06 6.81 -4.21
CA PRO A 84 12.05 7.56 -2.97
C PRO A 84 13.16 7.03 -2.06
N THR A 85 13.90 7.97 -1.48
CA THR A 85 14.84 7.74 -0.39
C THR A 85 14.38 8.55 0.81
N PHE A 86 14.61 8.02 2.01
CA PHE A 86 14.08 8.57 3.25
C PHE A 86 15.22 8.97 4.19
N PRO A 87 15.02 9.95 5.08
CA PRO A 87 16.05 10.30 6.04
C PRO A 87 16.28 9.14 7.01
N GLU A 88 17.54 8.87 7.34
CA GLU A 88 17.89 7.89 8.39
C GLU A 88 17.40 8.31 9.78
N LEU A 89 17.18 9.62 9.97
CA LEU A 89 16.75 10.22 11.22
C LEU A 89 15.61 11.23 11.01
N PRO A 90 14.62 11.32 11.92
CA PRO A 90 14.51 10.53 13.14
C PRO A 90 14.17 9.06 12.85
N LYS A 91 14.69 8.14 13.69
CA LYS A 91 14.41 6.72 13.55
C LYS A 91 12.90 6.46 13.63
N ASP A 92 12.46 5.40 12.94
CA ASP A 92 11.07 4.96 12.93
C ASP A 92 10.08 6.04 12.46
N ALA A 93 10.56 7.03 11.69
CA ALA A 93 9.72 8.00 11.00
C ALA A 93 9.11 7.43 9.71
N VAL A 94 9.75 6.40 9.13
CA VAL A 94 9.29 5.76 7.90
C VAL A 94 9.12 4.27 8.14
N TYR A 95 7.94 3.78 7.79
CA TYR A 95 7.57 2.38 7.93
C TYR A 95 6.87 1.89 6.66
N TRP A 96 7.27 0.72 6.17
CA TRP A 96 6.62 0.05 5.04
C TRP A 96 5.91 -1.20 5.51
N ASN A 97 4.61 -1.27 5.20
CA ASN A 97 3.81 -2.45 5.44
C ASN A 97 3.76 -3.32 4.18
N GLU A 98 4.43 -4.48 4.23
CA GLU A 98 4.44 -5.42 3.11
C GLU A 98 3.09 -6.05 2.81
N GLN A 99 2.25 -6.29 3.81
CA GLN A 99 0.95 -6.93 3.61
C GLN A 99 -0.02 -5.99 2.93
N ASP A 100 -0.08 -4.75 3.42
CA ASP A 100 -1.06 -3.76 2.95
C ASP A 100 -0.54 -2.90 1.79
N LYS A 101 0.76 -3.02 1.47
CA LYS A 101 1.46 -2.18 0.48
C LYS A 101 1.28 -0.69 0.74
N THR A 102 1.40 -0.32 2.02
CA THR A 102 1.26 1.07 2.47
C THR A 102 2.57 1.61 3.04
N LEU A 103 2.85 2.88 2.71
CA LEU A 103 3.96 3.64 3.26
C LEU A 103 3.41 4.54 4.37
N THR A 104 3.96 4.42 5.57
CA THR A 104 3.64 5.30 6.69
C THR A 104 4.82 6.22 6.97
N MET A 105 4.56 7.53 6.94
CA MET A 105 5.52 8.57 7.27
C MET A 105 5.01 9.34 8.49
N THR A 106 5.89 9.57 9.45
CA THR A 106 5.56 10.26 10.70
C THR A 106 6.42 11.51 10.82
N ASN A 107 5.79 12.68 10.84
CA ASN A 107 6.44 13.86 11.37
C ASN A 107 6.48 13.72 12.91
N LYS A 108 7.70 13.72 13.46
CA LYS A 108 7.98 13.57 14.89
C LYS A 108 7.98 14.91 15.64
N ASP A 109 7.81 16.04 14.95
CA ASP A 109 7.58 17.36 15.56
C ASP A 109 6.34 17.33 16.44
N ARG A 110 6.26 18.22 17.44
CA ARG A 110 5.17 18.19 18.42
C ARG A 110 3.98 19.06 17.98
N PRO A 111 2.74 18.53 17.93
CA PRO A 111 2.37 17.13 18.17
C PRO A 111 2.69 16.23 16.97
N PRO A 112 3.15 14.98 17.18
CA PRO A 112 3.47 14.08 16.09
C PRO A 112 2.27 13.82 15.20
N LYS A 113 2.50 13.80 13.88
CA LYS A 113 1.47 13.51 12.88
C LYS A 113 1.92 12.36 12.00
N GLN A 114 1.02 11.41 11.79
CA GLN A 114 1.26 10.24 10.95
C GLN A 114 0.42 10.30 9.69
N PHE A 115 1.02 9.92 8.57
CA PHE A 115 0.42 9.90 7.25
C PHE A 115 0.67 8.53 6.65
N THR A 116 -0.41 7.85 6.28
CA THR A 116 -0.33 6.56 5.58
C THR A 116 -0.75 6.74 4.13
N PHE A 117 0.11 6.31 3.22
CA PHE A 117 -0.07 6.40 1.78
C PHE A 117 -0.26 5.00 1.19
N LYS A 118 -1.31 4.83 0.41
CA LYS A 118 -1.53 3.66 -0.46
C LYS A 118 -1.15 4.01 -1.90
N MET A 119 -0.97 2.98 -2.72
CA MET A 119 -0.71 3.15 -4.15
C MET A 119 -1.73 4.12 -4.78
N GLY A 120 -1.22 5.09 -5.53
CA GLY A 120 -2.03 6.12 -6.18
C GLY A 120 -2.24 7.40 -5.35
N ASP A 121 -1.99 7.37 -4.04
CA ASP A 121 -2.03 8.58 -3.20
C ASP A 121 -0.94 9.56 -3.63
N VAL A 122 -1.19 10.86 -3.49
CA VAL A 122 -0.18 11.90 -3.75
C VAL A 122 0.49 12.29 -2.44
N ILE A 123 1.81 12.16 -2.41
CA ILE A 123 2.66 12.63 -1.31
C ILE A 123 3.10 14.05 -1.63
N TYR A 124 2.95 14.95 -0.66
CA TYR A 124 3.60 16.26 -0.64
C TYR A 124 4.51 16.28 0.58
N THR A 125 5.79 16.58 0.38
CA THR A 125 6.71 16.72 1.50
C THR A 125 7.90 17.61 1.16
N ASN A 126 8.65 18.02 2.17
CA ASN A 126 9.93 18.66 2.00
C ASN A 126 10.96 17.65 1.44
N GLY A 127 11.94 18.10 0.66
CA GLY A 127 12.89 17.18 0.05
C GLY A 127 13.65 17.77 -1.13
N ARG A 128 14.21 16.90 -1.97
CA ARG A 128 14.82 17.27 -3.25
C ARG A 128 14.82 16.12 -4.26
N ILE A 129 15.02 16.45 -5.53
CA ILE A 129 15.22 15.48 -6.60
C ILE A 129 16.70 15.47 -7.00
N ILE A 130 17.21 14.26 -7.24
CA ILE A 130 18.57 14.03 -7.76
C ILE A 130 18.44 13.24 -9.06
N ASP A 131 18.75 13.88 -10.18
CA ASP A 131 18.78 13.23 -11.49
C ASP A 131 19.73 12.03 -11.49
N LYS A 132 19.36 10.96 -12.21
CA LYS A 132 20.16 9.73 -12.31
C LYS A 132 21.61 9.96 -12.74
N LYS A 133 21.86 10.95 -13.61
CA LYS A 133 23.23 11.32 -14.06
C LYS A 133 24.14 11.80 -12.93
N ASN A 134 23.56 12.26 -11.82
CA ASN A 134 24.27 12.76 -10.65
C ASN A 134 24.37 11.71 -9.52
N ILE A 135 23.96 10.47 -9.78
CA ILE A 135 24.01 9.37 -8.82
C ILE A 135 25.23 8.51 -9.12
N ASP A 136 26.11 8.34 -8.14
CA ASP A 136 27.12 7.29 -8.19
C ASP A 136 26.46 5.93 -7.95
N MET A 137 26.18 5.22 -9.05
CA MET A 137 25.54 3.90 -9.02
C MET A 137 26.38 2.84 -8.30
N ASN A 138 27.71 3.00 -8.25
CA ASN A 138 28.60 2.03 -7.61
C ASN A 138 28.46 2.05 -6.08
N ASN A 139 27.99 3.17 -5.53
CA ASN A 139 27.74 3.32 -4.09
C ASN A 139 26.30 2.91 -3.70
N LYS A 140 25.52 2.33 -4.61
CA LYS A 140 24.16 1.84 -4.34
C LYS A 140 24.16 0.31 -4.23
N SER A 141 23.34 -0.21 -3.32
CA SER A 141 23.14 -1.67 -3.21
C SER A 141 22.52 -2.22 -4.50
N PRO A 142 22.72 -3.51 -4.82
CA PRO A 142 22.12 -4.13 -6.02
C PRO A 142 20.60 -3.95 -6.12
N GLU A 143 19.90 -3.96 -4.98
CA GLU A 143 18.45 -3.78 -4.91
C GLU A 143 18.04 -2.36 -5.29
N ILE A 144 18.77 -1.35 -4.82
CA ILE A 144 18.54 0.04 -5.20
C ILE A 144 18.90 0.26 -6.67
N GLN A 145 20.00 -0.34 -7.15
CA GLN A 145 20.37 -0.27 -8.56
C GLN A 145 19.29 -0.85 -9.47
N LYS A 146 18.66 -1.98 -9.08
CA LYS A 146 17.50 -2.56 -9.78
C LYS A 146 16.35 -1.55 -9.89
N CYS A 147 15.96 -0.91 -8.79
CA CYS A 147 14.89 0.08 -8.80
C CYS A 147 15.24 1.31 -9.67
N LEU A 148 16.50 1.76 -9.61
CA LEU A 148 17.00 2.88 -10.40
C LEU A 148 17.14 2.58 -11.90
N ALA A 149 17.20 1.31 -12.30
CA ALA A 149 17.35 0.92 -13.71
C ALA A 149 16.28 1.56 -14.60
N SER A 150 15.04 1.63 -14.10
CA SER A 150 13.89 2.19 -14.81
C SER A 150 13.47 3.60 -14.36
N ALA A 151 14.20 4.22 -13.44
CA ALA A 151 13.89 5.52 -12.86
C ALA A 151 14.71 6.66 -13.50
N SER A 152 14.15 7.87 -13.45
CA SER A 152 14.80 9.12 -13.84
C SER A 152 15.80 9.62 -12.80
N GLY A 153 15.73 9.13 -11.56
CA GLY A 153 16.60 9.53 -10.46
C GLY A 153 16.08 9.10 -9.09
N ILE A 154 16.49 9.84 -8.07
CA ILE A 154 16.05 9.69 -6.68
C ILE A 154 15.21 10.91 -6.27
N ALA A 155 14.18 10.66 -5.47
CA ALA A 155 13.51 11.69 -4.69
C ALA A 155 13.89 11.50 -3.21
N GLU A 156 14.65 12.42 -2.64
CA GLU A 156 14.89 12.45 -1.19
C GLU A 156 13.66 13.06 -0.54
N LEU A 157 12.78 12.20 0.00
CA LEU A 157 11.57 12.57 0.71
C LEU A 157 11.91 12.86 2.18
N GLY A 158 11.51 14.03 2.66
CA GLY A 158 11.62 14.42 4.05
C GLY A 158 10.46 13.94 4.90
N THR A 159 10.54 14.25 6.20
CA THR A 159 9.55 13.84 7.22
C THR A 159 9.03 15.01 8.04
N ILE A 160 9.26 16.25 7.62
CA ILE A 160 8.89 17.46 8.38
C ILE A 160 7.58 18.05 7.83
N ASP A 161 7.54 18.37 6.54
CA ASP A 161 6.39 19.09 5.97
C ASP A 161 5.48 18.17 5.17
N ILE A 162 4.97 17.09 5.79
CA ILE A 162 4.19 16.06 5.11
C ILE A 162 2.72 16.50 4.98
N GLU A 163 2.19 16.45 3.76
CA GLU A 163 0.76 16.57 3.50
C GLU A 163 0.25 15.40 2.65
N LYS A 164 -1.01 15.04 2.90
CA LYS A 164 -1.76 14.07 2.09
C LYS A 164 -3.04 14.74 1.60
N TYR A 165 -3.20 14.85 0.29
CA TYR A 165 -4.46 15.26 -0.31
C TYR A 165 -5.31 14.03 -0.62
N ASP A 166 -6.53 14.01 -0.07
CA ASP A 166 -7.55 13.06 -0.53
C ASP A 166 -8.19 13.61 -1.82
N MET A 167 -7.97 12.91 -2.93
CA MET A 167 -8.57 13.27 -4.21
C MET A 167 -10.02 12.73 -4.32
N SER A 168 -10.56 12.08 -3.29
CA SER A 168 -11.98 11.67 -3.23
C SER A 168 -12.95 12.83 -3.35
N ASP A 169 -12.56 14.02 -2.89
CA ASP A 169 -13.44 15.19 -2.77
C ASP A 169 -13.59 15.97 -4.09
N LYS A 170 -12.95 15.51 -5.18
CA LYS A 170 -13.01 16.14 -6.50
C LYS A 170 -13.82 15.34 -7.54
N ARG A 171 -14.69 14.42 -7.11
CA ARG A 171 -15.59 13.68 -8.00
C ARG A 171 -16.98 14.30 -8.07
#